data_AF-A0A1F9HVC5-F1
#
_entry.id   AF-A0A1F9HVC5-F1
#
_cell.length_a   1.000
_cell.length_b   1.000
_cell.length_c   1.000
_cell.angle_alpha   90.00
_cell.angle_beta   90.00
_cell.angle_gamma   90.00
#
_symmetry.space_group_name_H-M   'P 1'
#
loop_
_entity.id
_entity.type
_entity.pdbx_description
1 polymer ?
#
loop_
_entity_poly.entity_id
_entity_poly.type
_entity_poly.pdbx_seq_one_letter_code
_entity_poly.pdbx_strand_id
1 'polypeptide(L)'
;MKPPHSDRIDEFVNAMQLCIQSVISGVTWDSSKNTIEIGFNPVEKKDEKLVQIKRLLPLEEENEHRLKIKLDYFKSEACKKLTTFLLLTRMEEKNIQKLAEIDSSYAPFLSKLGLKEDVIFNVNNLKDASAFVFKLVENRKLTLRELSQKTGLTQVALSNFKLGKSDMRLSSFLKITSALGLKLKLQ
;
A
#
# COMPACT_ATOMS: atom_id res chain seq x y z
N MET A 1 -6.85 4.81 33.62
CA MET A 1 -6.47 6.01 32.83
C MET A 1 -6.80 5.75 31.38
N LYS A 2 -7.36 6.74 30.65
CA LYS A 2 -7.55 6.62 29.20
C LYS A 2 -6.20 6.82 28.48
N PRO A 3 -5.92 6.08 27.40
CA PRO A 3 -4.72 6.31 26.62
C PRO A 3 -4.72 7.68 25.96
N PRO A 4 -3.54 8.29 25.74
CA PRO A 4 -3.40 9.44 24.86
C PRO A 4 -3.97 9.11 23.48
N HIS A 5 -4.68 10.07 22.87
CA HIS A 5 -5.34 9.89 21.57
C HIS A 5 -6.42 8.79 21.56
N SER A 6 -7.14 8.62 22.68
CA SER A 6 -8.25 7.67 22.81
C SER A 6 -9.20 7.73 21.62
N ASP A 7 -9.56 8.92 21.15
CA ASP A 7 -10.54 9.08 20.07
C ASP A 7 -10.06 8.43 18.76
N ARG A 8 -8.76 8.54 18.45
CA ARG A 8 -8.17 7.91 17.25
C ARG A 8 -8.06 6.40 17.40
N ILE A 9 -7.75 5.93 18.62
CA ILE A 9 -7.72 4.50 18.92
C ILE A 9 -9.13 3.93 18.76
N ASP A 10 -10.14 4.62 19.30
CA ASP A 10 -11.54 4.22 19.23
C ASP A 10 -12.03 4.21 17.77
N GLU A 11 -11.74 5.24 16.98
CA GLU A 11 -12.04 5.27 15.54
C GLU A 11 -11.41 4.09 14.80
N PHE A 12 -10.12 3.82 15.05
CA PHE A 12 -9.41 2.71 14.43
C PHE A 12 -10.02 1.35 14.83
N VAL A 13 -10.28 1.15 16.11
CA VAL A 13 -10.85 -0.08 16.68
C VAL A 13 -12.26 -0.31 16.13
N ASN A 14 -13.07 0.74 16.04
CA ASN A 14 -14.41 0.67 15.45
C ASN A 14 -14.36 0.34 13.95
N ALA A 15 -13.45 0.98 13.20
CA ALA A 15 -13.24 0.66 11.79
C ALA A 15 -12.81 -0.80 11.60
N MET A 16 -11.92 -1.30 12.47
CA MET A 16 -11.46 -2.69 12.46
C MET A 16 -12.60 -3.66 12.80
N GLN A 17 -13.39 -3.39 13.85
CA GLN A 17 -14.51 -4.24 14.26
C GLN A 17 -15.53 -4.43 13.13
N LEU A 18 -15.77 -3.39 12.33
CA LEU A 18 -16.69 -3.44 11.20
C LEU A 18 -16.17 -4.27 10.01
N CYS A 19 -14.88 -4.61 10.01
CA CYS A 19 -14.26 -5.42 8.97
C CYS A 19 -14.17 -6.89 9.37
N ILE A 20 -14.16 -7.24 10.65
CA ILE A 20 -13.84 -8.59 11.12
C ILE A 20 -15.08 -9.28 11.73
N GLN A 21 -15.04 -10.61 11.79
CA GLN A 21 -16.05 -11.42 12.48
C GLN A 21 -15.72 -11.59 13.96
N SER A 22 -14.43 -11.58 14.29
CA SER A 22 -13.94 -11.72 15.65
C SER A 22 -14.39 -10.52 16.49
N VAL A 23 -14.90 -10.78 17.69
CA VAL A 23 -15.35 -9.71 18.59
C VAL A 23 -14.14 -9.17 19.34
N ILE A 24 -13.93 -7.86 19.27
CA ILE A 24 -12.91 -7.17 20.06
C ILE A 24 -13.38 -7.19 21.52
N SER A 25 -12.62 -7.89 22.36
CA SER A 25 -12.97 -8.13 23.76
C SER A 25 -12.54 -7.00 24.70
N GLY A 26 -11.56 -6.20 24.26
CA GLY A 26 -11.10 -5.04 25.00
C GLY A 26 -9.89 -4.38 24.37
N VAL A 27 -9.64 -3.15 24.82
CA VAL A 27 -8.46 -2.37 24.44
C VAL A 27 -7.80 -1.90 25.74
N THR A 28 -6.55 -2.28 25.94
CA THR A 28 -5.77 -1.91 27.12
C THR A 28 -4.52 -1.14 26.70
N TRP A 29 -4.05 -0.27 27.60
CA TRP A 29 -2.85 0.52 27.38
C TRP A 29 -1.82 0.19 28.45
N ASP A 30 -0.65 -0.26 28.01
CA ASP A 30 0.53 -0.39 28.86
C ASP A 30 1.36 0.89 28.75
N SER A 31 1.25 1.75 29.76
CA SER A 31 1.96 3.03 29.82
C SER A 31 3.48 2.86 29.99
N SER A 32 3.93 1.73 30.55
CA SER A 32 5.36 1.47 30.74
C SER A 32 6.07 1.12 29.43
N LYS A 33 5.36 0.45 28.53
CA LYS A 33 5.87 0.03 27.21
C LYS A 33 5.41 0.94 26.07
N ASN A 34 4.51 1.88 26.36
CA ASN A 34 3.89 2.76 25.37
C ASN A 34 3.19 1.95 24.26
N THR A 35 2.45 0.91 24.63
CA THR A 35 1.77 0.00 23.68
C THR A 35 0.27 -0.10 23.97
N ILE A 36 -0.52 -0.15 22.91
CA ILE A 36 -1.93 -0.52 22.93
C ILE A 36 -2.04 -2.01 22.63
N GLU A 37 -2.78 -2.71 23.48
CA GLU A 37 -3.13 -4.11 23.29
C GLU A 37 -4.62 -4.22 22.98
N ILE A 38 -4.93 -4.89 21.88
CA ILE A 38 -6.31 -5.16 21.43
C ILE A 38 -6.56 -6.65 21.58
N GLY A 39 -7.54 -7.00 22.41
CA GLY A 39 -7.97 -8.37 22.65
C GLY A 39 -9.12 -8.79 21.74
N PHE A 40 -9.17 -10.09 21.42
CA PHE A 40 -10.19 -10.70 20.58
C PHE A 40 -10.77 -11.93 21.27
N ASN A 41 -12.08 -12.12 21.15
CA ASN A 41 -12.73 -13.37 21.52
C ASN A 41 -12.47 -14.42 20.44
N PRO A 42 -12.21 -15.68 20.82
CA PRO A 42 -12.08 -16.78 19.87
C PRO A 42 -13.38 -16.97 19.08
N VAL A 43 -13.23 -17.27 17.79
CA VAL A 43 -14.33 -17.62 16.87
C VAL A 43 -14.13 -19.03 16.37
N GLU A 44 -15.22 -19.76 16.10
CA GLU A 44 -15.17 -21.17 15.66
C GLU A 44 -14.42 -21.36 14.33
N LYS A 45 -14.51 -20.36 13.45
CA LYS A 45 -13.82 -20.34 12.16
C LYS A 45 -12.80 -19.22 12.14
N LYS A 46 -11.66 -19.51 11.53
CA LYS A 46 -10.59 -18.54 11.32
C LYS A 46 -11.12 -17.30 10.57
N ASP A 47 -10.88 -16.14 11.16
CA ASP A 47 -11.27 -14.85 10.59
C ASP A 47 -10.22 -14.36 9.60
N GLU A 48 -10.46 -14.63 8.32
CA GLU A 48 -9.53 -14.26 7.24
C GLU A 48 -9.34 -12.74 7.12
N LYS A 49 -10.36 -11.93 7.44
CA LYS A 49 -10.23 -10.46 7.40
C LYS A 49 -9.37 -9.96 8.54
N LEU A 50 -9.47 -10.54 9.73
CA LEU A 50 -8.55 -10.24 10.83
C LEU A 50 -7.11 -10.56 10.41
N VAL A 51 -6.86 -11.74 9.83
CA VAL A 51 -5.53 -12.13 9.34
C VAL A 51 -4.97 -11.12 8.33
N GLN A 52 -5.80 -10.64 7.41
CA GLN A 52 -5.41 -9.61 6.45
C GLN A 52 -5.07 -8.27 7.14
N ILE A 53 -5.88 -7.82 8.10
CA ILE A 53 -5.62 -6.58 8.84
C ILE A 53 -4.30 -6.67 9.61
N LYS A 54 -4.00 -7.82 10.23
CA LYS A 54 -2.72 -8.04 10.92
C LYS A 54 -1.51 -7.82 10.00
N ARG A 55 -1.58 -8.21 8.73
CA ARG A 55 -0.52 -7.95 7.72
C ARG A 55 -0.33 -6.45 7.40
N LEU A 56 -1.34 -5.63 7.64
CA LEU A 56 -1.28 -4.19 7.36
C LEU A 56 -0.64 -3.40 8.51
N LEU A 57 -0.69 -3.94 9.73
CA LEU A 57 -0.30 -3.27 10.96
C LEU A 57 1.19 -3.41 11.29
N PRO A 58 1.80 -2.40 11.91
CA PRO A 58 3.12 -2.51 12.53
C PRO A 58 2.99 -3.14 13.91
N LEU A 59 2.87 -4.47 13.96
CA LEU A 59 2.71 -5.22 15.21
C LEU A 59 4.06 -5.35 15.94
N GLU A 60 4.05 -5.09 17.26
CA GLU A 60 5.17 -5.42 18.14
C GLU A 60 5.12 -6.89 18.56
N GLU A 61 3.89 -7.38 18.80
CA GLU A 61 3.63 -8.76 19.20
C GLU A 61 2.24 -9.17 18.68
N GLU A 62 2.13 -10.42 18.27
CA GLU A 62 0.90 -11.02 17.78
C GLU A 62 0.70 -12.39 18.42
N ASN A 63 -0.52 -12.65 18.88
CA ASN A 63 -1.01 -14.02 19.05
C ASN A 63 -2.45 -14.14 18.53
N GLU A 64 -3.05 -15.33 18.70
CA GLU A 64 -4.40 -15.61 18.20
C GLU A 64 -5.48 -14.71 18.82
N HIS A 65 -5.28 -14.25 20.05
CA HIS A 65 -6.28 -13.52 20.82
C HIS A 65 -5.92 -12.05 21.05
N ARG A 66 -4.71 -11.61 20.66
CA ARG A 66 -4.19 -10.30 21.03
C ARG A 66 -3.26 -9.74 19.96
N LEU A 67 -3.36 -8.42 19.79
CA LEU A 67 -2.45 -7.62 18.98
C LEU A 67 -1.83 -6.53 19.85
N LYS A 68 -0.51 -6.38 19.82
CA LYS A 68 0.20 -5.27 20.46
C LYS A 68 0.77 -4.31 19.42
N ILE A 69 0.45 -3.03 19.58
CA ILE A 69 0.81 -1.95 18.66
C ILE A 69 1.42 -0.80 19.46
N LYS A 70 2.53 -0.22 19.00
CA LYS A 70 3.09 1.00 19.63
C LYS A 70 2.11 2.16 19.59
N LEU A 71 1.95 2.87 20.70
CA LEU A 71 1.05 4.02 20.81
C LEU A 71 1.36 5.10 19.78
N ASP A 72 2.64 5.31 19.46
CA ASP A 72 3.06 6.32 18.48
C ASP A 72 2.51 6.07 17.08
N TYR A 73 2.14 4.83 16.75
CA TYR A 73 1.46 4.53 15.50
C TYR A 73 0.14 5.31 15.37
N PHE A 74 -0.64 5.42 16.44
CA PHE A 74 -1.94 6.11 16.45
C PHE A 74 -1.82 7.64 16.30
N LYS A 75 -0.61 8.19 16.47
CA LYS A 75 -0.30 9.60 16.17
C LYS A 75 -0.07 9.83 14.68
N SER A 76 0.35 8.79 13.96
CA SER A 76 0.85 8.90 12.59
C SER A 76 -0.25 9.07 11.54
N GLU A 77 0.11 9.68 10.41
CA GLU A 77 -0.71 9.69 9.20
C GLU A 77 -0.96 8.28 8.65
N ALA A 78 -0.06 7.33 8.93
CA ALA A 78 -0.24 5.93 8.53
C ALA A 78 -1.44 5.28 9.22
N CYS A 79 -1.69 5.59 10.50
CA CYS A 79 -2.88 5.11 11.20
C CYS A 79 -4.15 5.72 10.60
N LYS A 80 -4.22 7.05 10.42
CA LYS A 80 -5.39 7.70 9.80
C LYS A 80 -5.71 7.13 8.43
N LYS A 81 -4.66 6.91 7.63
CA LYS A 81 -4.78 6.33 6.29
C LYS A 81 -5.30 4.90 6.33
N LEU A 82 -4.80 4.08 7.26
CA LEU A 82 -5.30 2.71 7.45
C LEU A 82 -6.75 2.72 7.96
N THR A 83 -7.11 3.55 8.93
CA THR A 83 -8.50 3.69 9.40
C THR A 83 -9.43 4.03 8.25
N THR A 84 -9.06 5.02 7.43
CA THR A 84 -9.83 5.41 6.23
C THR A 84 -9.95 4.26 5.25
N PHE A 85 -8.85 3.55 4.99
CA PHE A 85 -8.84 2.37 4.14
C PHE A 85 -9.80 1.29 4.63
N LEU A 86 -9.82 0.98 5.94
CA LEU A 86 -10.75 0.01 6.53
C LEU A 86 -12.20 0.45 6.38
N LEU A 87 -12.51 1.72 6.67
CA LEU A 87 -13.87 2.25 6.56
C LEU A 87 -14.41 2.21 5.14
N LEU A 88 -13.58 2.58 4.15
CA LEU A 88 -13.99 2.64 2.74
C LEU A 88 -14.08 1.25 2.09
N THR A 89 -13.21 0.33 2.49
CA THR A 89 -13.12 -0.97 1.80
C THR A 89 -13.90 -2.08 2.47
N ARG A 90 -14.09 -2.01 3.80
CA ARG A 90 -14.59 -3.12 4.63
C ARG A 90 -13.80 -4.43 4.45
N MET A 91 -12.54 -4.30 4.01
CA MET A 91 -11.68 -5.40 3.59
C MET A 91 -12.29 -6.26 2.46
N GLU A 92 -13.14 -5.70 1.61
CA GLU A 92 -13.66 -6.36 0.41
C GLU A 92 -12.70 -6.13 -0.77
N GLU A 93 -12.22 -7.20 -1.40
CA GLU A 93 -11.21 -7.14 -2.47
C GLU A 93 -11.57 -6.17 -3.60
N LYS A 94 -12.82 -6.23 -4.09
CA LYS A 94 -13.33 -5.32 -5.13
C LYS A 94 -13.22 -3.85 -4.71
N ASN A 95 -13.49 -3.53 -3.45
CA ASN A 95 -13.42 -2.17 -2.95
C ASN A 95 -11.96 -1.73 -2.75
N ILE A 96 -11.10 -2.64 -2.30
CA ILE A 96 -9.66 -2.41 -2.14
C ILE A 96 -9.03 -2.03 -3.47
N GLN A 97 -9.30 -2.83 -4.52
CA GLN A 97 -8.80 -2.58 -5.88
C GLN A 97 -9.29 -1.22 -6.41
N LYS A 98 -10.60 -0.99 -6.37
CA LYS A 98 -11.20 0.28 -6.82
C LYS A 98 -10.66 1.50 -6.08
N LEU A 99 -10.42 1.40 -4.77
CA LEU A 99 -9.85 2.50 -3.99
C LEU A 99 -8.43 2.83 -4.43
N ALA A 100 -7.60 1.83 -4.72
CA ALA A 100 -6.23 2.05 -5.18
C ALA A 100 -6.13 2.53 -6.64
N GLU A 101 -7.13 2.24 -7.47
CA GLU A 101 -7.28 2.84 -8.80
C GLU A 101 -7.57 4.34 -8.71
N ILE A 102 -8.48 4.73 -7.81
CA ILE A 102 -8.88 6.13 -7.60
C ILE A 102 -7.75 6.92 -6.94
N ASP A 103 -7.12 6.34 -5.91
CA ASP A 103 -6.00 6.96 -5.21
C ASP A 103 -4.83 5.97 -5.08
N SER A 104 -3.83 6.18 -5.94
CA SER A 104 -2.57 5.43 -5.98
C SER A 104 -1.83 5.39 -4.64
N SER A 105 -2.14 6.31 -3.72
CA SER A 105 -1.53 6.34 -2.40
C SER A 105 -1.88 5.09 -1.57
N TYR A 106 -2.96 4.36 -1.89
CA TYR A 106 -3.36 3.10 -1.25
C TYR A 106 -2.72 1.84 -1.86
N ALA A 107 -2.00 1.95 -2.98
CA ALA A 107 -1.32 0.82 -3.64
C ALA A 107 -0.38 -0.01 -2.73
N PRO A 108 0.30 0.56 -1.70
CA PRO A 108 1.07 -0.23 -0.75
C PRO A 108 0.24 -1.26 0.03
N PHE A 109 -1.04 -1.00 0.29
CA PHE A 109 -1.90 -1.95 1.00
C PHE A 109 -2.24 -3.17 0.13
N LEU A 110 -2.48 -2.99 -1.17
CA LEU A 110 -2.69 -4.11 -2.09
C LEU A 110 -1.47 -5.04 -2.11
N SER A 111 -0.28 -4.45 -2.13
CA SER A 111 0.98 -5.21 -2.09
C SER A 111 1.09 -6.04 -0.82
N LYS A 112 0.81 -5.46 0.36
CA LYS A 112 0.84 -6.17 1.65
C LYS A 112 -0.23 -7.27 1.77
N LEU A 113 -1.36 -7.10 1.08
CA LEU A 113 -2.45 -8.09 1.05
C LEU A 113 -2.24 -9.18 0.00
N GLY A 114 -1.26 -9.04 -0.89
CA GLY A 114 -1.06 -9.96 -2.00
C GLY A 114 -2.11 -9.82 -3.12
N LEU A 115 -2.84 -8.70 -3.14
CA LEU A 115 -3.92 -8.40 -4.10
C LEU A 115 -3.44 -7.60 -5.31
N LYS A 116 -2.13 -7.39 -5.41
CA LYS A 116 -1.57 -6.72 -6.57
C LYS A 116 -1.53 -7.73 -7.71
N GLU A 117 -2.42 -7.56 -8.68
CA GLU A 117 -2.23 -8.19 -9.98
C GLU A 117 -0.93 -7.63 -10.57
N ASP A 118 0.01 -8.51 -10.88
CA ASP A 118 1.11 -8.15 -11.76
C ASP A 118 0.48 -7.83 -13.11
N VAL A 119 0.33 -6.55 -13.44
CA VAL A 119 -0.08 -6.14 -14.79
C VAL A 119 1.05 -6.55 -15.73
N ILE A 120 0.91 -7.72 -16.33
CA ILE A 120 1.83 -8.24 -17.34
C ILE A 120 1.51 -7.49 -18.64
N PHE A 121 2.32 -6.49 -18.96
CA PHE A 121 2.26 -5.81 -20.24
C PHE A 121 3.30 -6.42 -21.18
N ASN A 122 2.83 -7.11 -22.23
CA ASN A 122 3.69 -7.66 -23.27
C ASN A 122 4.15 -6.53 -24.19
N VAL A 123 5.45 -6.23 -24.15
CA VAL A 123 6.08 -5.23 -25.02
C VAL A 123 6.66 -5.95 -26.23
N ASN A 124 6.10 -5.71 -27.42
CA ASN A 124 6.60 -6.30 -28.67
C ASN A 124 7.60 -5.39 -29.39
N ASN A 125 7.55 -4.08 -29.15
CA ASN A 125 8.42 -3.10 -29.77
C ASN A 125 8.66 -1.89 -28.86
N LEU A 126 9.62 -1.04 -29.26
CA LEU A 126 10.04 0.12 -28.48
C LEU A 126 8.93 1.19 -28.32
N LYS A 127 7.99 1.26 -29.28
CA LYS A 127 6.86 2.19 -29.25
C LYS A 127 5.83 1.77 -28.19
N ASP A 128 5.56 0.47 -28.07
CA ASP A 128 4.67 -0.09 -27.04
C ASP A 128 5.26 0.14 -25.65
N ALA A 129 6.57 -0.10 -25.48
CA ALA A 129 7.29 0.21 -24.25
C ALA A 129 7.15 1.69 -23.87
N SER A 130 7.36 2.59 -24.84
CA SER A 130 7.25 4.02 -24.62
C SER A 130 5.84 4.43 -24.21
N ALA A 131 4.83 3.99 -24.95
CA ALA A 131 3.43 4.28 -24.64
C ALA A 131 3.04 3.80 -23.24
N PHE A 132 3.42 2.57 -22.87
CA PHE A 132 3.14 2.01 -21.55
C PHE A 132 3.82 2.80 -20.43
N VAL A 133 5.13 3.07 -20.58
CA VAL A 133 5.91 3.84 -19.60
C VAL A 133 5.29 5.22 -19.38
N PHE A 134 4.98 5.96 -20.45
CA PHE A 134 4.49 7.32 -20.32
C PHE A 134 3.04 7.40 -19.86
N LYS A 135 2.20 6.40 -20.17
CA LYS A 135 0.88 6.25 -19.54
C LYS A 135 1.02 6.05 -18.03
N LEU A 136 1.99 5.24 -17.59
CA LEU A 136 2.24 5.02 -16.16
C LEU A 136 2.77 6.29 -15.45
N VAL A 137 3.63 7.05 -16.12
CA VAL A 137 4.14 8.34 -15.65
C VAL A 137 2.99 9.33 -15.47
N GLU A 138 2.09 9.43 -16.45
CA GLU A 138 0.89 10.28 -16.41
C GLU A 138 -0.07 9.86 -15.27
N ASN A 139 -0.36 8.56 -15.15
CA ASN A 139 -1.19 8.03 -14.06
C ASN A 139 -0.61 8.32 -12.67
N ARG A 140 0.72 8.38 -12.55
CA ARG A 140 1.42 8.71 -11.30
C ARG A 140 1.65 10.21 -11.10
N LYS A 141 1.11 11.06 -12.00
CA LYS A 141 1.29 12.52 -11.99
C LYS A 141 2.76 12.95 -11.92
N LEU A 142 3.67 12.17 -12.50
CA LEU A 142 5.10 12.46 -12.52
C LEU A 142 5.43 13.34 -13.73
N THR A 143 6.22 14.39 -13.49
CA THR A 143 6.77 15.23 -14.56
C THR A 143 7.99 14.57 -15.20
N LEU A 144 8.33 14.97 -16.43
CA LEU A 144 9.58 14.58 -17.08
C LEU A 144 10.81 14.97 -16.26
N ARG A 145 10.75 16.10 -15.53
CA ARG A 145 11.82 16.54 -14.63
C ARG A 145 12.02 15.57 -13.47
N GLU A 146 10.96 15.16 -12.80
CA GLU A 146 11.06 14.20 -11.69
C GLU A 146 11.51 12.81 -12.18
N LEU A 147 11.02 12.39 -13.34
CA LEU A 147 11.48 11.13 -13.95
C LEU A 147 12.97 11.19 -14.31
N SER A 148 13.45 12.33 -14.81
CA SER A 148 14.88 12.55 -15.12
C SER A 148 15.75 12.40 -13.86
N GLN A 149 15.31 12.97 -12.74
CA GLN A 149 16.01 12.87 -11.46
C GLN A 149 16.03 11.44 -10.91
N LYS A 150 14.91 10.72 -11.00
CA LYS A 150 14.81 9.31 -10.53
C LYS A 150 15.64 8.35 -11.37
N THR A 151 15.75 8.59 -12.67
CA THR A 151 16.43 7.69 -13.62
C THR A 151 17.89 8.05 -13.87
N GLY A 152 18.29 9.28 -13.55
CA GLY A 152 19.59 9.84 -13.95
C GLY A 152 19.73 10.05 -15.46
N LEU A 153 18.62 10.02 -16.21
CA LEU A 153 18.60 10.32 -17.65
C LEU A 153 18.26 11.80 -17.87
N THR A 154 18.71 12.37 -18.99
CA THR A 154 18.36 13.75 -19.33
C THR A 154 16.90 13.84 -19.78
N GLN A 155 16.25 15.00 -19.57
CA GLN A 155 14.89 15.22 -20.05
C GLN A 155 14.79 15.11 -21.58
N VAL A 156 15.86 15.47 -22.30
CA VAL A 156 15.94 15.30 -23.76
C VAL A 156 15.92 13.81 -24.14
N ALA A 157 16.67 12.96 -23.44
CA ALA A 157 16.66 11.52 -23.69
C ALA A 157 15.27 10.90 -23.43
N LEU A 158 14.62 11.30 -22.33
CA LEU A 158 13.26 10.85 -22.02
C LEU A 158 12.23 11.35 -23.06
N SER A 159 12.37 12.58 -23.53
CA SER A 159 11.51 13.15 -24.59
C SER A 159 11.69 12.41 -25.92
N ASN A 160 12.93 12.12 -26.32
CA ASN A 160 13.21 11.36 -27.53
C ASN A 160 12.66 9.93 -27.45
N PHE A 161 12.75 9.31 -26.28
CA PHE A 161 12.09 8.02 -26.03
C PHE A 161 10.57 8.12 -26.13
N LYS A 162 9.93 9.15 -25.53
CA LYS A 162 8.48 9.39 -25.64
C LYS A 162 8.03 9.52 -27.09
N LEU A 163 8.84 10.20 -27.92
CA LEU A 163 8.54 10.45 -29.32
C LEU A 163 8.94 9.29 -30.26
N GLY A 164 9.58 8.22 -29.75
CA GLY A 164 10.07 7.12 -30.56
C GLY A 164 11.18 7.53 -31.55
N LYS A 165 11.89 8.64 -31.28
CA LYS A 165 12.86 9.24 -32.20
C LYS A 165 14.30 8.70 -32.03
N SER A 166 14.56 7.88 -31.02
CA SER A 166 15.90 7.36 -30.75
C SER A 166 15.87 5.89 -30.35
N ASP A 167 16.85 5.13 -30.81
CA ASP A 167 17.17 3.82 -30.25
C ASP A 167 17.58 3.99 -28.79
N MET A 168 16.69 3.57 -27.89
CA MET A 168 16.98 3.59 -26.47
C MET A 168 17.78 2.35 -26.10
N ARG A 169 18.98 2.56 -25.57
CA ARG A 169 19.80 1.47 -25.03
C ARG A 169 19.04 0.73 -23.92
N LEU A 170 19.14 -0.59 -23.89
CA LEU A 170 18.54 -1.43 -22.85
C LEU A 170 18.90 -0.95 -21.43
N SER A 171 20.15 -0.54 -21.22
CA SER A 171 20.59 0.01 -19.92
C SER A 171 19.84 1.27 -19.49
N SER A 172 19.41 2.11 -20.45
CA SER A 172 18.59 3.29 -20.17
C SER A 172 17.14 2.90 -19.91
N PHE A 173 16.62 1.92 -20.64
CA PHE A 173 15.29 1.37 -20.38
C PHE A 173 15.17 0.76 -18.98
N LEU A 174 16.18 -0.03 -18.57
CA LEU A 174 16.23 -0.64 -17.23
C LEU A 174 16.23 0.39 -16.11
N LYS A 175 16.87 1.55 -16.31
CA LYS A 175 16.82 2.67 -15.36
C LYS A 175 15.40 3.22 -15.23
N ILE A 176 14.68 3.37 -16.35
CA ILE A 176 13.30 3.84 -16.37
C ILE A 176 12.38 2.86 -15.65
N THR A 177 12.46 1.56 -16.00
CA THR A 177 11.60 0.55 -15.38
C THR A 177 11.86 0.40 -13.89
N SER A 178 13.13 0.41 -13.47
CA SER A 178 13.51 0.39 -12.06
C SER A 178 12.97 1.61 -11.29
N ALA A 179 13.14 2.82 -11.85
CA ALA A 179 12.61 4.06 -11.26
C ALA A 179 11.08 4.06 -11.11
N LEU A 180 10.39 3.31 -11.98
CA LEU A 180 8.94 3.13 -11.95
C LEU A 180 8.50 1.88 -11.16
N GLY A 181 9.44 1.12 -10.58
CA GLY A 181 9.15 -0.10 -9.82
C GLY A 181 8.55 -1.22 -10.67
N LEU A 182 8.91 -1.26 -11.96
CA LEU A 182 8.49 -2.29 -12.91
C LEU A 182 9.49 -3.45 -12.88
N LYS A 183 8.98 -4.68 -12.85
CA LYS A 183 9.78 -5.90 -13.04
C LYS A 183 9.72 -6.30 -14.51
N LEU A 184 10.88 -6.44 -15.13
CA LEU A 184 10.99 -6.94 -16.50
C LEU A 184 11.26 -8.44 -16.48
N LYS A 185 10.53 -9.17 -17.33
CA LYS A 185 10.81 -10.58 -17.65
C LYS A 185 11.12 -10.63 -19.14
N LEU A 186 12.35 -11.02 -19.48
CA LEU A 186 12.75 -11.27 -20.86
C LEU A 186 12.38 -12.72 -21.20
N GLN A 187 11.74 -12.92 -22.34
CA GLN A 187 11.42 -14.23 -22.90
C GLN A 187 12.18 -14.42 -24.20
#